data_AF-X1LNB4-F1
#
_entry.id   AF-X1LNB4-F1
#
_cell.length_a   1.000
_cell.length_b   1.000
_cell.length_c   1.000
_cell.angle_alpha   90.00
_cell.angle_beta   90.00
_cell.angle_gamma   90.00
#
_symmetry.space_group_name_H-M   'P 1'
#
loop_
_entity.id
_entity.type
_entity.pdbx_description
1 polymer ?
#
loop_
_entity_poly.entity_id
_entity_poly.type
_entity_poly.pdbx_seq_one_letter_code
_entity_poly.pdbx_strand_id
1 'polypeptide(L)' 'MNIEKAIEILDDLLKRTDPELAGDNYDAIKLGIEALKHIKDFRLTVDGEPIYRLPGETDEAQEIQL' A
#
# COMPACT_ATOMS: atom_id res chain seq x y z
N MET A 1 10.56 -2.08 -0.20
CA MET A 1 9.65 -1.27 0.64
C MET A 1 8.50 -2.17 1.09
N ASN A 2 8.00 -2.07 2.32
CA ASN A 2 6.82 -2.85 2.72
C ASN A 2 5.53 -2.12 2.33
N ILE A 3 4.38 -2.83 2.36
CA ILE A 3 3.09 -2.26 1.97
C ILE A 3 2.71 -1.10 2.88
N GLU A 4 2.99 -1.21 4.18
CA GLU A 4 2.67 -0.17 5.16
C GLU A 4 3.36 1.15 4.84
N LYS A 5 4.66 1.10 4.51
CA LYS A 5 5.42 2.30 4.13
C LYS A 5 4.94 2.88 2.80
N ALA A 6 4.51 2.04 1.86
CA ALA A 6 3.95 2.50 0.61
C ALA A 6 2.63 3.27 0.83
N ILE A 7 1.75 2.78 1.72
CA ILE A 7 0.51 3.47 2.12
C ILE A 7 0.84 4.82 2.76
N GLU A 8 1.80 4.86 3.70
CA GLU A 8 2.23 6.10 4.37
C GLU A 8 2.70 7.15 3.37
N ILE A 9 3.54 6.75 2.40
CA ILE A 9 4.06 7.67 1.36
C ILE A 9 2.92 8.20 0.49
N LEU A 10 1.97 7.36 0.08
CA LEU A 10 0.84 7.80 -0.73
C LEU A 10 -0.09 8.74 0.04
N ASP A 11 -0.33 8.48 1.33
CA ASP A 11 -1.12 9.37 2.19
C ASP A 11 -0.44 10.74 2.35
N ASP A 12 0.88 10.76 2.51
CA ASP A 12 1.67 11.99 2.54
C ASP A 12 1.65 12.76 1.21
N LEU A 13 1.69 12.06 0.08
CA LEU A 13 1.54 12.66 -1.25
C LEU A 13 0.13 13.23 -1.43
N LEU A 14 -0.90 12.52 -0.98
CA LEU A 14 -2.29 12.96 -1.06
C LEU A 14 -2.51 14.26 -0.29
N LYS A 15 -1.95 14.39 0.92
CA LYS A 15 -2.02 15.61 1.74
C LYS A 15 -1.35 16.83 1.10
N ARG A 16 -0.36 16.60 0.22
CA ARG A 16 0.40 17.66 -0.46
C ARG A 16 -0.15 17.97 -1.85
N THR A 17 -1.04 17.14 -2.36
CA THR A 17 -1.65 17.30 -3.69
C THR A 17 -2.88 18.19 -3.54
N ASP A 18 -2.91 19.31 -4.26
CA ASP A 18 -4.10 20.17 -4.33
C ASP A 18 -5.20 19.45 -5.14
N PRO A 19 -6.35 19.11 -4.52
CA PRO A 19 -7.44 18.43 -5.21
C PRO A 19 -8.02 19.25 -6.38
N GLU A 20 -7.98 20.58 -6.30
CA GLU A 20 -8.60 21.48 -7.28
C GLU A 20 -7.75 21.65 -8.54
N LEU A 21 -6.43 21.46 -8.42
CA LEU A 21 -5.48 21.63 -9.53
C LEU A 21 -5.08 20.30 -10.18
N ALA A 22 -5.24 19.17 -9.48
CA ALA A 22 -4.68 17.89 -9.88
C ALA A 22 -5.67 16.72 -9.75
N GLY A 23 -6.95 16.94 -10.10
CA GLY A 23 -8.05 15.97 -9.93
C GLY A 23 -7.71 14.51 -10.26
N ASP A 24 -7.26 14.23 -11.49
CA ASP A 24 -6.90 12.86 -11.91
C ASP A 24 -5.78 12.24 -11.06
N ASN A 25 -4.78 13.05 -10.67
CA ASN A 25 -3.68 12.57 -9.84
C ASN A 25 -4.14 12.32 -8.40
N TYR A 26 -5.00 13.19 -7.88
CA TYR A 26 -5.57 13.07 -6.54
C TYR A 26 -6.41 11.79 -6.41
N ASP A 27 -7.25 11.50 -7.42
CA ASP A 27 -8.03 10.28 -7.47
C ASP A 27 -7.17 9.03 -7.69
N ALA A 28 -6.13 9.11 -8.53
CA ALA A 28 -5.19 8.02 -8.72
C ALA A 28 -4.45 7.66 -7.42
N ILE A 29 -4.02 8.66 -6.63
CA ILE A 29 -3.36 8.43 -5.34
C ILE A 29 -4.34 7.76 -4.36
N LYS A 30 -5.59 8.23 -4.28
CA LYS A 30 -6.63 7.60 -3.45
C LYS A 30 -6.86 6.14 -3.83
N LEU A 31 -6.97 5.87 -5.12
CA LEU A 31 -7.15 4.51 -5.62
C LEU A 31 -5.96 3.62 -5.24
N GLY A 32 -4.74 4.14 -5.36
CA GLY A 32 -3.53 3.43 -4.94
C GLY A 32 -3.53 3.07 -3.45
N ILE A 33 -3.95 3.99 -2.57
CA ILE A 33 -4.06 3.75 -1.12
C ILE A 33 -5.06 2.61 -0.84
N GLU A 34 -6.25 2.67 -1.42
CA GLU A 34 -7.29 1.66 -1.18
C GLU A 34 -6.91 0.29 -1.75
N ALA A 35 -6.26 0.25 -2.91
CA ALA A 35 -5.74 -1.00 -3.49
C ALA A 35 -4.72 -1.66 -2.56
N LEU A 36 -3.78 -0.89 -1.99
CA LEU A 36 -2.78 -1.42 -1.08
C LEU A 36 -3.38 -1.92 0.25
N LYS A 37 -4.38 -1.21 0.79
CA LYS A 37 -5.13 -1.69 1.96
C LYS A 37 -5.82 -3.02 1.67
N HIS A 38 -6.51 -3.12 0.53
CA HIS A 38 -7.17 -4.36 0.15
C HIS A 38 -6.18 -5.52 -0.02
N ILE A 39 -5.01 -5.27 -0.63
CA ILE A 39 -3.96 -6.29 -0.77
C ILE A 39 -3.43 -6.72 0.60
N LYS A 40 -3.17 -5.77 1.50
CA LYS A 40 -2.74 -6.07 2.88
C LYS A 40 -3.77 -6.96 3.58
N ASP A 41 -5.04 -6.57 3.56
CA ASP A 41 -6.12 -7.30 4.21
C ASP A 41 -6.30 -8.69 3.60
N PHE A 42 -6.29 -8.79 2.26
CA PHE A 42 -6.38 -10.07 1.57
C PHE A 42 -5.25 -11.02 1.98
N ARG A 43 -4.01 -10.54 2.05
CA ARG A 43 -2.85 -11.34 2.47
C ARG A 43 -2.98 -11.89 3.90
N LEU A 44 -3.66 -11.18 4.80
CA LEU A 44 -3.94 -11.67 6.15
C LEU A 44 -4.97 -12.81 6.17
N THR A 45 -5.78 -12.94 5.12
CA THR A 45 -6.83 -13.98 5.03
C THR A 45 -6.43 -15.23 4.25
N VAL A 46 -5.32 -15.18 3.52
CA VAL A 46 -4.88 -16.27 2.66
C VAL A 46 -3.89 -17.14 3.44
N ASP A 47 -4.39 -18.26 3.94
CA ASP A 47 -3.57 -19.25 4.66
C ASP A 47 -3.04 -20.31 3.68
N GLY A 48 -1.72 -20.54 3.67
CA GLY A 48 -1.09 -21.61 2.89
C GLY A 48 -0.77 -21.35 1.42
N GLU A 49 -1.20 -20.24 0.81
CA GLU A 49 -0.80 -19.87 -0.57
C GLU A 49 0.41 -18.92 -0.57
N PRO A 50 1.29 -19.00 -1.59
CA PRO A 50 2.41 -18.09 -1.72
C PRO A 50 1.94 -16.65 -1.96
N ILE A 51 2.27 -15.76 -1.02
CA ILE A 51 2.00 -14.33 -1.16
C ILE A 51 2.91 -13.74 -2.23
N TYR A 52 2.32 -13.39 -3.38
CA TYR A 52 3.03 -12.70 -4.45
C TYR A 52 3.34 -11.26 -4.06
N ARG A 53 4.62 -10.91 -4.16
CA ARG A 53 5.13 -9.55 -3.90
C ARG A 53 4.79 -8.60 -5.03
N LEU A 54 4.47 -7.35 -4.68
CA LEU A 54 4.36 -6.26 -5.63
C LEU A 54 5.74 -5.82 -6.12
N PRO A 55 5.85 -5.19 -7.30
CA PRO A 55 7.12 -4.63 -7.77
C PRO A 55 7.74 -3.66 -6.74
N GLY A 56 9.01 -3.87 -6.40
CA GLY A 56 9.73 -3.03 -5.42
C GLY A 56 9.46 -3.37 -3.95
N GLU A 57 8.63 -4.38 -3.69
CA GLU A 57 8.38 -4.87 -2.34
C GLU A 57 9.60 -5.64 -1.80
N THR A 58 9.95 -5.38 -0.54
CA THR A 58 11.01 -6.11 0.19
C THR A 58 10.36 -6.90 1.31
N ASP A 59 11.04 -7.94 1.79
CA ASP A 59 10.63 -8.73 2.95
C ASP A 59 10.15 -7.80 4.06
N GLU A 60 8.89 -7.96 4.46
CA GLU A 60 8.46 -7.48 5.76
C GLU A 60 9.31 -8.24 6.77
N ALA A 61 10.01 -7.52 7.65
CA ALA A 61 10.72 -8.15 8.73
C ALA A 61 9.69 -8.99 9.48
N GLN A 62 9.71 -10.31 9.27
CA GLN A 62 8.94 -11.23 10.07
C GLN A 62 9.51 -11.09 11.47
N GLU A 63 8.84 -10.32 12.32
CA GLU A 63 8.99 -10.48 13.75
C GLU A 63 8.49 -11.88 14.06
N ILE A 64 9.40 -12.84 13.96
CA ILE A 64 9.24 -14.16 14.54
C ILE A 64 9.13 -13.89 16.04
N GLN A 65 7.90 -13.92 16.56
CA GLN A 65 7.68 -14.05 17.99
C GLN A 65 8.24 -15.42 18.38
N LEU A 66 9.47 -15.41 18.90
CA LEU A 66 10.14 -16.52 19.59
C LEU A 66 9.55 -16.71 20.99
#